data_AF-A0A9W7LAV8-F1
#
_entry.id   AF-A0A9W7LAV8-F1
#
_cell.length_a   1.000
_cell.length_b   1.000
_cell.length_c   1.000
_cell.angle_alpha   90.00
_cell.angle_beta   90.00
_cell.angle_gamma   90.00
#
_symmetry.space_group_name_H-M   'P 1'
#
loop_
_entity.id
_entity.type
_entity.pdbx_description
1 polymer ?
#
loop_
_entity_poly.entity_id
_entity_poly.type
_entity_poly.pdbx_seq_one_letter_code
_entity_poly.pdbx_strand_id
1 'polypeptide(L)'
;MAASAAPLSKLLTGSFEGQGPATINSTKRTVSIGRERFFFDDPALLPLVVKVLQGRGVQFAMEEGRGGGGLVAFLQQVVVVSLPLVFMHNMIKKMDPNKGEEDGHNVRVLHKEGWSRGGRHGGRAGGGAGGRTFEEMMEAYPRESMLSIRQLVEYVQAPGAHSLPDGVIFAGSPGNGKTFVYKMVTDCLVNLYAGGKADRVGVCCTQANGSEFIYKYVGVGANRIKALYNAVRRKCREELKRKGFEVVIGIVCVDEIDSFTFQRAAHNHDTTHNSEQHHTLNMFLSLLDDPVDGDDNEDGKVKIFTIATTNLLEGVDSAVKRYGRFDEIAVLGDPSEGEREAILRNVGSWGEGEGGGGDLGDTVLKTKGFNRVEVARVARVRVDVEGEIRRISRRKLF
;
A
#
# COMPACT_ATOMS: atom_id res chain seq x y z
N MET A 1 -20.87 23.26 77.67
CA MET A 1 -21.70 22.54 78.65
C MET A 1 -21.99 21.16 78.07
N ALA A 2 -21.42 20.10 78.66
CA ALA A 2 -21.59 18.73 78.20
C ALA A 2 -23.03 18.26 78.48
N ALA A 3 -23.79 17.94 77.43
CA ALA A 3 -25.07 17.26 77.60
C ALA A 3 -24.79 15.83 78.05
N SER A 4 -25.21 15.50 79.27
CA SER A 4 -25.13 14.17 79.86
C SER A 4 -25.85 13.17 78.97
N ALA A 5 -25.17 12.08 78.57
CA ALA A 5 -25.76 11.02 77.76
C ALA A 5 -26.80 10.27 78.60
N ALA A 6 -28.08 10.40 78.24
CA ALA A 6 -29.16 9.70 78.91
C ALA A 6 -29.41 8.32 78.24
N PRO A 7 -29.55 7.23 79.01
CA PRO A 7 -29.89 5.92 78.46
C PRO A 7 -31.28 5.94 77.79
N LEU A 8 -31.48 5.13 76.75
CA LEU A 8 -32.73 5.03 76.00
C LEU A 8 -33.96 4.73 76.89
N SER A 9 -33.75 4.15 78.07
CA SER A 9 -34.79 3.92 79.08
C SER A 9 -35.45 5.23 79.59
N LYS A 10 -34.73 6.35 79.61
CA LYS A 10 -35.30 7.68 79.94
C LYS A 10 -36.23 8.21 78.84
N LEU A 11 -35.99 7.83 77.58
CA LEU A 11 -36.90 8.13 76.48
C LEU A 11 -38.26 7.44 76.68
N LEU A 12 -38.27 6.27 77.33
CA LEU A 12 -39.48 5.48 77.57
C LEU A 12 -40.28 5.97 78.79
N THR A 13 -39.65 6.57 79.80
CA THR A 13 -40.30 6.97 81.06
C THR A 13 -40.49 8.47 81.28
N GLY A 14 -39.85 9.34 80.49
CA GLY A 14 -39.97 10.80 80.61
C GLY A 14 -41.27 11.38 80.05
N SER A 15 -41.73 12.50 80.61
CA SER A 15 -42.77 13.37 80.03
C SER A 15 -42.11 14.47 79.21
N PHE A 16 -42.51 14.64 77.96
CA PHE A 16 -41.88 15.55 76.99
C PHE A 16 -42.83 16.66 76.52
N GLU A 17 -43.91 16.92 77.25
CA GLU A 17 -44.83 18.02 76.96
C GLU A 17 -44.10 19.38 76.99
N GLY A 18 -44.13 20.10 75.86
CA GLY A 18 -43.53 21.43 75.71
C GLY A 18 -42.07 21.46 75.22
N GLN A 19 -41.44 20.32 74.91
CA GLN A 19 -40.12 20.30 74.26
C GLN A 19 -40.27 20.36 72.73
N GLY A 20 -39.41 21.13 72.04
CA GLY A 20 -39.45 21.33 70.58
C GLY A 20 -39.21 20.04 69.75
N PRO A 21 -39.25 20.13 68.41
CA PRO A 21 -39.23 18.95 67.53
C PRO A 21 -37.96 18.10 67.71
N ALA A 22 -38.11 16.78 67.62
CA ALA A 22 -37.01 15.84 67.73
C ALA A 22 -36.24 15.71 66.40
N THR A 23 -34.92 15.50 66.45
CA THR A 23 -34.10 15.22 65.27
C THR A 23 -33.48 13.84 65.37
N ILE A 24 -33.71 12.99 64.37
CA ILE A 24 -33.18 11.63 64.30
C ILE A 24 -32.07 11.60 63.25
N ASN A 25 -30.88 11.19 63.66
CA ASN A 25 -29.75 10.95 62.76
C ASN A 25 -29.47 9.45 62.71
N SER A 26 -29.83 8.82 61.59
CA SER A 26 -29.70 7.37 61.38
C SER A 26 -28.24 6.93 61.31
N THR A 27 -27.36 7.75 60.73
CA THR A 27 -25.93 7.45 60.56
C THR A 27 -25.17 7.52 61.88
N LYS A 28 -25.48 8.50 62.74
CA LYS A 28 -24.85 8.70 64.05
C LYS A 28 -25.54 7.96 65.20
N ARG A 29 -26.64 7.26 64.91
CA ARG A 29 -27.46 6.51 65.87
C ARG A 29 -27.94 7.33 67.08
N THR A 30 -28.39 8.56 66.81
CA THR A 30 -28.81 9.52 67.86
C THR A 30 -30.19 10.10 67.61
N VAL A 31 -30.94 10.31 68.69
CA VAL A 31 -32.16 11.12 68.74
C VAL A 31 -31.92 12.32 69.63
N SER A 32 -32.19 13.52 69.14
CA SER A 32 -32.08 14.76 69.93
C SER A 32 -33.47 15.35 70.16
N ILE A 33 -33.81 15.68 71.41
CA ILE A 33 -35.06 16.37 71.78
C ILE A 33 -34.67 17.56 72.65
N GLY A 34 -34.92 18.78 72.17
CA GLY A 34 -34.46 20.00 72.84
C GLY A 34 -32.94 20.00 73.08
N ARG A 35 -32.51 19.98 74.34
CA ARG A 35 -31.08 19.93 74.74
C ARG A 35 -30.58 18.53 75.09
N GLU A 36 -31.45 17.53 75.06
CA GLU A 36 -31.10 16.15 75.39
C GLU A 36 -30.76 15.36 74.13
N ARG A 37 -29.78 14.47 74.24
CA ARG A 37 -29.40 13.51 73.18
C ARG A 37 -29.42 12.10 73.73
N PHE A 38 -30.10 11.22 73.00
CA PHE A 38 -30.24 9.81 73.29
C PHE A 38 -29.52 9.02 72.20
N PHE A 39 -28.81 7.98 72.61
CA PHE A 39 -28.12 7.06 71.71
C PHE A 39 -28.83 5.72 71.72
N PHE A 40 -28.93 5.09 70.55
CA PHE A 40 -29.39 3.71 70.42
C PHE A 40 -28.27 2.87 69.81
N ASP A 41 -27.95 1.74 70.44
CA ASP A 41 -26.80 0.93 70.02
C ASP A 41 -27.09 0.13 68.75
N ASP A 42 -28.35 -0.30 68.56
CA ASP A 42 -28.79 -1.14 67.43
C ASP A 42 -29.70 -0.37 66.44
N PRO A 43 -29.32 -0.24 65.16
CA PRO A 43 -30.16 0.34 64.10
C PRO A 43 -31.53 -0.33 63.93
N ALA A 44 -31.70 -1.59 64.31
CA ALA A 44 -32.97 -2.29 64.23
C ALA A 44 -34.04 -1.70 65.17
N LEU A 45 -33.65 -0.89 66.15
CA LEU A 45 -34.56 -0.22 67.08
C LEU A 45 -35.16 1.08 66.53
N LEU A 46 -34.71 1.57 65.37
CA LEU A 46 -35.19 2.82 64.76
C LEU A 46 -36.72 2.86 64.56
N PRO A 47 -37.39 1.78 64.09
CA PRO A 47 -38.85 1.77 63.93
C PRO A 47 -39.62 1.85 65.26
N LEU A 48 -39.06 1.26 66.33
CA LEU A 48 -39.62 1.32 67.68
C LEU A 48 -39.50 2.73 68.25
N VAL A 49 -38.34 3.37 68.08
CA VAL A 49 -38.09 4.77 68.48
C VAL A 49 -39.04 5.73 67.77
N VAL A 50 -39.23 5.55 66.45
CA VAL A 50 -40.19 6.34 65.66
C VAL A 50 -41.62 6.14 66.16
N LYS A 51 -42.04 4.89 66.43
CA LYS A 51 -43.38 4.58 67.00
C LYS A 51 -43.61 5.24 68.35
N VAL A 52 -42.62 5.25 69.25
CA VAL A 52 -42.73 5.88 70.57
C VAL A 52 -42.88 7.39 70.46
N LEU A 53 -42.14 8.04 69.55
CA LEU A 53 -42.24 9.49 69.31
C LEU A 53 -43.60 9.88 68.69
N GLN A 54 -44.09 9.08 67.73
CA GLN A 54 -45.40 9.28 67.11
C GLN A 54 -46.54 9.07 68.10
N GLY A 55 -46.49 8.01 68.92
CA GLY A 55 -47.51 7.71 69.93
C GLY A 55 -47.66 8.78 71.02
N ARG A 56 -46.67 9.67 71.15
CA ARG A 56 -46.66 10.79 72.10
C ARG A 56 -46.84 12.16 71.43
N GLY A 57 -47.12 12.21 70.13
CA GLY A 57 -47.40 13.45 69.41
C GLY A 57 -46.20 14.38 69.19
N VAL A 58 -44.97 13.88 69.30
CA VAL A 58 -43.75 14.68 69.09
C VAL A 58 -43.43 14.73 67.58
N GLN A 59 -43.30 15.93 67.02
CA GLN A 59 -42.85 16.11 65.63
C GLN A 59 -41.35 15.80 65.51
N PHE A 60 -40.93 15.11 64.45
CA PHE A 60 -39.53 14.77 64.23
C PHE A 60 -39.07 14.90 62.78
N ALA A 61 -37.79 15.18 62.59
CA ALA A 61 -37.12 15.24 61.29
C ALA A 61 -35.99 14.20 61.18
N MET A 62 -35.82 13.62 60.00
CA MET A 62 -34.74 12.68 59.68
C MET A 62 -33.63 13.40 58.92
N GLU A 63 -32.39 13.33 59.42
CA GLU A 63 -31.20 13.75 58.67
C GLU A 63 -30.45 12.52 58.14
N GLU A 64 -30.42 12.34 56.82
CA GLU A 64 -29.52 11.39 56.16
C GLU A 64 -28.16 12.04 55.90
N GLY A 65 -27.09 11.42 56.41
CA GLY A 65 -25.72 11.89 56.19
C GLY A 65 -25.32 11.79 54.71
N ARG A 66 -25.03 12.94 54.09
CA ARG A 66 -24.62 13.07 52.68
C ARG A 66 -23.23 12.44 52.45
N GLY A 67 -23.19 11.18 52.02
CA GLY A 67 -21.96 10.48 51.62
C GLY A 67 -21.48 10.92 50.23
N GLY A 68 -20.17 11.17 50.09
CA GLY A 68 -19.50 11.72 48.89
C GLY A 68 -19.46 10.82 47.65
N GLY A 69 -20.61 10.42 47.11
CA GLY A 69 -20.73 9.63 45.88
C GLY A 69 -20.95 10.42 44.59
N GLY A 70 -21.34 11.71 44.68
CA GLY A 70 -21.74 12.49 43.51
C GLY A 70 -20.59 12.77 42.53
N LEU A 71 -19.41 13.11 43.04
CA LEU A 71 -18.24 13.41 42.20
C LEU A 71 -17.69 12.15 41.52
N VAL A 72 -17.73 11.01 42.22
CA VAL A 72 -17.31 9.70 41.70
C VAL A 72 -18.28 9.22 40.62
N ALA A 73 -19.59 9.35 40.85
CA ALA A 73 -20.61 9.00 39.85
C ALA A 73 -20.50 9.90 38.59
N PHE A 74 -20.23 11.19 38.77
CA PHE A 74 -20.01 12.11 37.66
C PHE A 74 -18.74 11.77 36.87
N LEU A 75 -17.62 11.51 37.54
CA LEU A 75 -16.37 11.09 36.89
C LEU A 75 -16.53 9.77 36.14
N GLN A 76 -17.28 8.82 36.70
CA GLN A 76 -17.58 7.55 36.04
C GLN A 76 -18.39 7.76 34.75
N GLN A 77 -19.38 8.66 34.75
CA GLN A 77 -20.14 8.99 33.55
C GLN A 77 -19.28 9.70 32.49
N VAL A 78 -18.40 10.62 32.89
CA VAL A 78 -17.48 11.30 31.96
C VAL A 78 -16.53 10.29 31.30
N VAL A 79 -16.00 9.31 32.04
CA VAL A 79 -15.12 8.27 31.49
C VAL A 79 -15.88 7.37 30.50
N VAL A 80 -17.11 6.96 30.83
CA VAL A 80 -17.94 6.09 29.96
C VAL A 80 -18.34 6.78 28.66
N VAL A 81 -18.54 8.10 28.66
CA VAL A 81 -18.88 8.87 27.44
C VAL A 81 -17.64 9.27 26.65
N SER A 82 -16.53 9.63 27.32
CA SER A 82 -15.31 10.09 26.66
C SER A 82 -14.53 8.96 25.99
N LEU A 83 -14.47 7.75 26.57
CA LEU A 83 -13.73 6.62 25.99
C LEU A 83 -14.23 6.23 24.59
N PRO A 84 -15.55 6.05 24.35
CA PRO A 84 -16.08 5.79 23.01
C PRO A 84 -15.85 6.95 22.04
N LEU A 85 -15.94 8.20 22.51
CA LEU A 85 -15.71 9.38 21.67
C LEU A 85 -14.24 9.52 21.27
N VAL A 86 -13.31 9.26 22.18
CA VAL A 86 -11.86 9.25 21.89
C VAL A 86 -11.51 8.06 20.99
N PHE A 87 -12.11 6.90 21.23
CA PHE A 87 -11.96 5.73 20.37
C PHE A 87 -12.47 6.01 18.95
N MET A 88 -13.68 6.57 18.82
CA MET A 88 -14.25 7.01 17.54
C MET A 88 -13.41 8.09 16.88
N HIS A 89 -12.93 9.08 17.61
CA HIS A 89 -12.04 10.12 17.08
C HIS A 89 -10.73 9.54 16.57
N ASN A 90 -10.15 8.57 17.29
CA ASN A 90 -8.96 7.83 16.85
C ASN A 90 -9.26 6.89 15.67
N MET A 91 -10.47 6.34 15.58
CA MET A 91 -10.90 5.53 14.43
C MET A 91 -11.12 6.39 13.19
N ILE A 92 -11.76 7.56 13.33
CA ILE A 92 -11.98 8.52 12.25
C ILE A 92 -10.64 9.07 11.75
N LYS A 93 -9.67 9.33 12.64
CA LYS A 93 -8.29 9.67 12.25
C LYS A 93 -7.54 8.52 11.56
N LYS A 94 -7.95 7.27 11.77
CA LYS A 94 -7.43 6.08 11.05
C LYS A 94 -8.22 5.76 9.77
N MET A 95 -9.42 6.32 9.61
CA MET A 95 -10.29 6.21 8.43
C MET A 95 -10.40 7.54 7.70
N ASP A 96 -9.35 8.36 7.74
CA ASP A 96 -9.27 9.55 6.90
C ASP A 96 -8.89 9.10 5.48
N PRO A 97 -9.79 9.15 4.48
CA PRO A 97 -9.50 8.68 3.13
C PRO A 97 -8.42 9.52 2.43
N ASN A 98 -8.00 10.65 3.03
CA ASN A 98 -6.97 11.54 2.51
C ASN A 98 -5.64 11.46 3.26
N LYS A 99 -5.53 10.71 4.37
CA LYS A 99 -4.22 10.28 4.85
C LYS A 99 -3.79 9.09 4.03
N GLY A 100 -3.12 9.40 2.91
CA GLY A 100 -2.43 8.41 2.12
C GLY A 100 -1.66 7.49 3.05
N GLU A 101 -2.09 6.23 3.09
CA GLU A 101 -1.19 5.11 3.29
C GLU A 101 0.03 5.45 2.43
N GLU A 102 1.20 5.61 3.05
CA GLU A 102 2.45 5.55 2.30
C GLU A 102 2.54 4.11 1.79
N ASP A 103 1.73 3.79 0.78
CA ASP A 103 1.67 2.48 0.15
C ASP A 103 3.10 2.17 -0.28
N GLY A 104 3.58 1.00 0.14
CA GLY A 104 4.97 0.55 0.08
C GLY A 104 5.60 0.43 -1.32
N HIS A 105 5.02 1.08 -2.33
CA HIS A 105 5.57 1.23 -3.65
C HIS A 105 6.76 2.20 -3.60
N ASN A 106 7.95 1.61 -3.52
CA ASN A 106 9.21 2.35 -3.51
C ASN A 106 9.48 2.96 -4.89
N VAL A 107 9.03 4.21 -5.10
CA VAL A 107 9.42 5.00 -6.27
C VAL A 107 10.89 5.35 -6.15
N ARG A 108 11.70 4.85 -7.08
CA ARG A 108 13.12 5.14 -7.15
C ARG A 108 13.35 6.30 -8.10
N VAL A 109 14.26 7.19 -7.74
CA VAL A 109 14.61 8.32 -8.60
C VAL A 109 16.03 8.12 -9.12
N LEU A 110 16.21 8.36 -10.41
CA LEU A 110 17.50 8.29 -11.06
C LEU A 110 18.19 9.67 -11.03
N HIS A 111 19.46 9.67 -10.62
CA HIS A 111 20.32 10.85 -10.57
C HIS A 111 21.65 10.58 -11.27
N LYS A 112 22.42 11.64 -11.51
CA LYS A 112 23.80 11.56 -12.02
C LYS A 112 24.72 10.69 -11.16
N GLU A 113 24.45 10.62 -9.86
CA GLU A 113 25.15 9.77 -8.88
C GLU A 113 24.59 8.34 -8.80
N GLY A 114 23.62 7.99 -9.66
CA GLY A 114 22.91 6.70 -9.66
C GLY A 114 21.53 6.78 -9.00
N TRP A 115 20.98 5.63 -8.62
CA TRP A 115 19.67 5.54 -7.98
C TRP A 115 19.66 6.17 -6.59
N SER A 116 18.58 6.89 -6.26
CA SER A 116 18.30 7.34 -4.89
C SER A 116 18.31 6.14 -3.93
N ARG A 117 19.08 6.22 -2.84
CA ARG A 117 19.14 5.19 -1.79
C ARG A 117 17.82 5.16 -1.01
N GLY A 118 16.88 4.33 -1.45
CA GLY A 118 15.61 4.11 -0.77
C GLY A 118 14.88 2.88 -1.32
N GLY A 119 14.51 1.94 -0.44
CA GLY A 119 13.60 0.83 -0.76
C GLY A 119 14.26 -0.53 -0.97
N ARG A 120 14.28 -1.34 0.10
CA ARG A 120 14.58 -2.78 0.06
C ARG A 120 13.48 -3.51 -0.72
N HIS A 121 13.75 -3.82 -1.98
CA HIS A 121 13.22 -5.00 -2.66
C HIS A 121 14.36 -5.69 -3.39
N GLY A 122 14.91 -6.70 -2.70
CA GLY A 122 14.95 -8.08 -3.18
C GLY A 122 15.53 -8.33 -4.55
N GLY A 123 16.84 -8.14 -4.71
CA GLY A 123 17.54 -8.64 -5.88
C GLY A 123 18.99 -8.19 -5.82
N ARG A 124 19.82 -8.97 -5.13
CA ARG A 124 21.27 -8.93 -5.36
C ARG A 124 21.45 -9.16 -6.85
N ALA A 125 21.74 -8.10 -7.60
CA ALA A 125 22.24 -8.21 -8.96
C ALA A 125 23.59 -8.93 -8.83
N GLY A 126 23.52 -10.26 -8.84
CA GLY A 126 24.68 -11.11 -8.83
C GLY A 126 25.40 -10.96 -10.16
N GLY A 127 26.65 -10.50 -10.09
CA GLY A 127 27.72 -10.77 -11.04
C GLY A 127 27.64 -10.01 -12.37
N GLY A 128 28.52 -9.02 -12.53
CA GLY A 128 28.80 -8.35 -13.80
C GLY A 128 28.93 -6.84 -13.62
N ALA A 129 30.16 -6.37 -13.43
CA ALA A 129 30.50 -4.95 -13.51
C ALA A 129 30.38 -4.52 -14.97
N GLY A 130 29.26 -3.86 -15.31
CA GLY A 130 28.94 -3.40 -16.66
C GLY A 130 27.43 -3.43 -16.84
N GLY A 131 26.75 -2.31 -16.57
CA GLY A 131 25.35 -2.19 -16.96
C GLY A 131 25.25 -2.40 -18.48
N ARG A 132 24.26 -3.14 -18.95
CA ARG A 132 24.10 -3.44 -20.38
C ARG A 132 23.81 -2.18 -21.19
N THR A 133 24.39 -2.09 -22.38
CA THR A 133 24.20 -0.95 -23.28
C THR A 133 22.81 -1.00 -23.94
N PHE A 134 22.37 0.15 -24.49
CA PHE A 134 21.13 0.21 -25.25
C PHE A 134 21.21 -0.68 -26.50
N GLU A 135 22.39 -0.70 -27.12
CA GLU A 135 22.70 -1.49 -28.30
C GLU A 135 22.59 -2.99 -28.01
N GLU A 136 23.17 -3.47 -26.91
CA GLU A 136 23.03 -4.86 -26.45
C GLU A 136 21.57 -5.26 -26.19
N MET A 137 20.74 -4.33 -25.71
CA MET A 137 19.31 -4.57 -25.57
C MET A 137 18.64 -4.72 -26.94
N MET A 138 18.91 -3.82 -27.87
CA MET A 138 18.30 -3.80 -29.21
C MET A 138 18.75 -4.97 -30.09
N GLU A 139 19.91 -5.56 -29.83
CA GLU A 139 20.37 -6.79 -30.47
C GLU A 139 19.71 -8.04 -29.88
N ALA A 140 19.39 -8.00 -28.59
CA ALA A 140 18.76 -9.11 -27.92
C ALA A 140 17.29 -9.27 -28.31
N TYR A 141 16.57 -8.21 -28.71
CA TYR A 141 15.13 -8.25 -28.99
C TYR A 141 14.78 -7.84 -30.43
N PRO A 142 13.61 -8.27 -30.96
CA PRO A 142 13.17 -7.83 -32.28
C PRO A 142 13.04 -6.31 -32.31
N ARG A 143 13.65 -5.66 -33.32
CA ARG A 143 13.66 -4.18 -33.43
C ARG A 143 12.25 -3.59 -33.47
N GLU A 144 11.32 -4.30 -34.10
CA GLU A 144 9.91 -3.93 -34.22
C GLU A 144 9.14 -4.00 -32.91
N SER A 145 9.64 -4.75 -31.91
CA SER A 145 9.03 -4.92 -30.59
C SER A 145 9.61 -3.97 -29.53
N MET A 146 10.50 -3.07 -29.93
CA MET A 146 11.22 -2.16 -29.02
C MET A 146 11.10 -0.71 -29.47
N LEU A 147 10.09 -0.38 -30.29
CA LEU A 147 9.98 0.95 -30.90
C LEU A 147 9.73 2.03 -29.85
N SER A 148 8.78 1.82 -28.94
CA SER A 148 8.46 2.76 -27.86
C SER A 148 9.59 2.88 -26.85
N ILE A 149 10.31 1.78 -26.59
CA ILE A 149 11.50 1.82 -25.72
C ILE A 149 12.62 2.63 -26.36
N ARG A 150 12.83 2.47 -27.67
CA ARG A 150 13.78 3.28 -28.43
C ARG A 150 13.40 4.77 -28.39
N GLN A 151 12.14 5.09 -28.63
CA GLN A 151 11.65 6.48 -28.56
C GLN A 151 11.78 7.07 -27.16
N LEU A 152 11.55 6.28 -26.10
CA LEU A 152 11.81 6.70 -24.72
C LEU A 152 13.29 7.05 -24.51
N VAL A 153 14.21 6.19 -24.97
CA VAL A 153 15.66 6.42 -24.84
C VAL A 153 16.10 7.66 -25.63
N GLU A 154 15.65 7.79 -26.88
CA GLU A 154 15.93 8.95 -27.72
C GLU A 154 15.38 10.24 -27.10
N TYR A 155 14.18 10.20 -26.52
CA TYR A 155 13.57 11.33 -25.81
C TYR A 155 14.36 11.73 -24.55
N VAL A 156 14.88 10.76 -23.78
CA VAL A 156 15.71 11.05 -22.60
C VAL A 156 17.05 11.69 -22.99
N GLN A 157 17.62 11.28 -24.13
CA GLN A 157 18.85 11.88 -24.65
C GLN A 157 18.63 13.28 -25.23
N ALA A 158 17.54 13.46 -25.96
CA ALA A 158 17.19 14.69 -26.66
C ALA A 158 15.69 14.98 -26.50
N PRO A 159 15.26 15.61 -25.38
CA PRO A 159 13.87 15.97 -25.19
C PRO A 159 13.41 16.90 -26.31
N GLY A 160 12.29 16.54 -26.97
CA GLY A 160 11.73 17.27 -28.10
C GLY A 160 12.11 16.73 -29.50
N ALA A 161 13.02 15.75 -29.60
CA ALA A 161 13.33 15.12 -30.88
C ALA A 161 12.18 14.25 -31.42
N HIS A 162 11.46 13.57 -30.53
CA HIS A 162 10.30 12.72 -30.83
C HIS A 162 9.19 12.95 -29.80
N SER A 163 7.96 12.54 -30.12
CA SER A 163 6.90 12.43 -29.11
C SER A 163 7.22 11.25 -28.18
N LEU A 164 7.09 11.47 -26.87
CA LEU A 164 7.17 10.37 -25.91
C LEU A 164 5.89 9.53 -26.04
N PRO A 165 5.98 8.20 -26.23
CA PRO A 165 4.82 7.33 -26.20
C PRO A 165 4.20 7.25 -24.81
N ASP A 166 2.91 6.98 -24.71
CA ASP A 166 2.20 6.81 -23.44
C ASP A 166 2.59 5.49 -22.74
N GLY A 167 2.93 4.48 -23.53
CA GLY A 167 3.43 3.22 -23.00
C GLY A 167 3.55 2.09 -24.00
N VAL A 168 4.03 0.94 -23.50
CA VAL A 168 4.15 -0.32 -24.24
C VAL A 168 3.60 -1.50 -23.43
N ILE A 169 2.90 -2.41 -24.11
CA ILE A 169 2.52 -3.71 -23.57
C ILE A 169 3.45 -4.77 -24.15
N PHE A 170 4.19 -5.49 -23.29
CA PHE A 170 4.92 -6.69 -23.69
C PHE A 170 4.05 -7.93 -23.48
N ALA A 171 3.67 -8.58 -24.57
CA ALA A 171 2.89 -9.80 -24.59
C ALA A 171 3.73 -11.00 -25.06
N GLY A 172 3.33 -12.22 -24.73
CA GLY A 172 3.95 -13.45 -25.28
C GLY A 172 3.92 -14.61 -24.30
N SER A 173 4.52 -15.73 -24.66
CA SER A 173 4.61 -16.91 -23.79
C SER A 173 5.53 -16.67 -22.57
N PRO A 174 5.33 -17.38 -21.46
CA PRO A 174 6.23 -17.31 -20.31
C PRO A 174 7.65 -17.70 -20.71
N GLY A 175 8.66 -17.06 -20.11
CA GLY A 175 10.07 -17.31 -20.43
C GLY A 175 10.67 -16.46 -21.56
N ASN A 176 9.88 -15.60 -22.21
CA ASN A 176 10.36 -14.65 -23.22
C ASN A 176 10.79 -13.29 -22.67
N GLY A 177 11.21 -13.22 -21.41
CA GLY A 177 11.93 -12.05 -20.88
C GLY A 177 11.10 -10.77 -20.68
N LYS A 178 9.77 -10.80 -20.75
CA LYS A 178 8.89 -9.62 -20.59
C LYS A 178 9.21 -8.79 -19.34
N THR A 179 9.23 -9.41 -18.16
CA THR A 179 9.59 -8.75 -16.88
C THR A 179 11.04 -8.24 -16.88
N PHE A 180 11.92 -8.88 -17.64
CA PHE A 180 13.34 -8.52 -17.72
C PHE A 180 13.59 -7.28 -18.57
N VAL A 181 12.67 -6.94 -19.49
CA VAL A 181 12.74 -5.72 -20.30
C VAL A 181 12.77 -4.49 -19.39
N TYR A 182 11.89 -4.39 -18.39
CA TYR A 182 11.91 -3.26 -17.45
C TYR A 182 13.27 -3.07 -16.79
N LYS A 183 13.87 -4.16 -16.28
CA LYS A 183 15.20 -4.10 -15.66
C LYS A 183 16.24 -3.59 -16.66
N MET A 184 16.21 -4.08 -17.89
CA MET A 184 17.13 -3.62 -18.93
C MET A 184 16.92 -2.15 -19.29
N VAL A 185 15.67 -1.67 -19.35
CA VAL A 185 15.37 -0.25 -19.59
C VAL A 185 15.91 0.60 -18.45
N THR A 186 15.72 0.17 -17.21
CA THR A 186 16.26 0.87 -16.05
C THR A 186 17.80 0.90 -16.04
N ASP A 187 18.46 -0.22 -16.37
CA ASP A 187 19.93 -0.31 -16.43
C ASP A 187 20.47 0.59 -17.56
N CYS A 188 19.81 0.59 -18.72
CA CYS A 188 20.13 1.44 -19.86
C CYS A 188 20.03 2.92 -19.49
N LEU A 189 18.93 3.34 -18.87
CA LEU A 189 18.76 4.72 -18.44
C LEU A 189 19.85 5.13 -17.46
N VAL A 190 20.19 4.29 -16.47
CA VAL A 190 21.29 4.56 -15.53
C VAL A 190 22.60 4.81 -16.26
N ASN A 191 22.93 3.99 -17.26
CA ASN A 191 24.12 4.16 -18.07
C ASN A 191 24.12 5.48 -18.86
N LEU A 192 22.96 5.94 -19.34
CA LEU A 192 22.85 7.23 -20.04
C LEU A 192 23.13 8.41 -19.10
N TYR A 193 22.66 8.36 -17.85
CA TYR A 193 22.99 9.37 -16.83
C TYR A 193 24.48 9.34 -16.46
N ALA A 194 25.05 8.15 -16.27
CA ALA A 194 26.48 8.01 -15.98
C ALA A 194 27.36 8.55 -17.11
N GLY A 195 26.93 8.38 -18.36
CA GLY A 195 27.59 8.94 -19.55
C GLY A 195 27.33 10.42 -19.83
N GLY A 196 26.56 11.13 -18.98
CA GLY A 196 26.23 12.55 -19.16
C GLY A 196 25.31 12.85 -20.35
N LYS A 197 24.67 11.83 -20.94
CA LYS A 197 23.78 11.97 -22.11
C LYS A 197 22.34 12.31 -21.73
N ALA A 198 22.00 12.32 -20.44
CA ALA A 198 20.64 12.50 -19.92
C ALA A 198 20.52 13.63 -18.88
N ASP A 199 21.44 14.61 -18.87
CA ASP A 199 21.50 15.63 -17.82
C ASP A 199 20.29 16.59 -17.76
N ARG A 200 19.51 16.71 -18.85
CA ARG A 200 18.35 17.62 -18.98
C ARG A 200 17.02 17.01 -18.56
N VAL A 201 16.95 15.68 -18.45
CA VAL A 201 15.72 14.94 -18.14
C VAL A 201 15.89 14.29 -16.78
N GLY A 202 14.85 14.30 -15.93
CA GLY A 202 14.80 13.49 -14.72
C GLY A 202 14.02 12.19 -14.98
N VAL A 203 14.37 11.10 -14.32
CA VAL A 203 13.63 9.83 -14.43
C VAL A 203 13.27 9.32 -13.04
N CYS A 204 12.01 8.98 -12.83
CA CYS A 204 11.52 8.27 -11.67
C CYS A 204 10.96 6.93 -12.13
N CYS A 205 11.27 5.83 -11.45
CA CYS A 205 10.79 4.51 -11.82
C CYS A 205 10.11 3.81 -10.64
N THR A 206 9.02 3.12 -10.93
CA THR A 206 8.35 2.23 -9.99
C THR A 206 8.00 0.92 -10.69
N GLN A 207 7.90 -0.15 -9.90
CA GLN A 207 7.44 -1.45 -10.38
C GLN A 207 6.41 -2.01 -9.40
N ALA A 208 5.34 -2.56 -9.93
CA ALA A 208 4.33 -3.31 -9.19
C ALA A 208 3.97 -4.58 -9.98
N ASN A 209 3.56 -5.63 -9.28
CA ASN A 209 2.91 -6.78 -9.92
C ASN A 209 1.38 -6.58 -9.90
N GLY A 210 0.70 -6.91 -10.99
CA GLY A 210 -0.74 -6.76 -11.15
C GLY A 210 -1.55 -7.55 -10.13
N SER A 211 -1.03 -8.68 -9.64
CA SER A 211 -1.66 -9.46 -8.56
C SER A 211 -1.75 -8.68 -7.24
N GLU A 212 -0.93 -7.64 -7.05
CA GLU A 212 -1.00 -6.74 -5.89
C GLU A 212 -2.27 -5.88 -5.86
N PHE A 213 -3.04 -5.84 -6.95
CA PHE A 213 -4.27 -5.05 -7.07
C PHE A 213 -5.55 -5.87 -6.94
N ILE A 214 -5.47 -7.18 -6.66
CA ILE A 214 -6.65 -8.05 -6.53
C ILE A 214 -7.24 -8.03 -5.11
N TYR A 215 -8.32 -7.27 -4.96
CA TYR A 215 -9.25 -7.11 -3.83
C TYR A 215 -10.33 -8.17 -3.61
N LYS A 216 -10.62 -8.56 -2.35
CA LYS A 216 -12.00 -8.97 -1.97
C LYS A 216 -12.92 -7.78 -1.65
N TYR A 217 -12.35 -6.62 -1.33
CA TYR A 217 -13.09 -5.43 -0.95
C TYR A 217 -13.16 -4.45 -2.12
N VAL A 218 -14.37 -3.99 -2.44
CA VAL A 218 -14.63 -3.06 -3.54
C VAL A 218 -13.83 -1.76 -3.34
N GLY A 219 -13.16 -1.30 -4.39
CA GLY A 219 -12.44 -0.03 -4.37
C GLY A 219 -11.00 -0.09 -3.87
N VAL A 220 -10.58 -1.18 -3.22
CA VAL A 220 -9.20 -1.28 -2.69
C VAL A 220 -8.18 -1.41 -3.81
N GLY A 221 -8.42 -2.27 -4.81
CA GLY A 221 -7.53 -2.40 -5.98
C GLY A 221 -7.39 -1.08 -6.74
N ALA A 222 -8.52 -0.45 -7.09
CA ALA A 222 -8.55 0.85 -7.75
C ALA A 222 -7.81 1.94 -6.97
N ASN A 223 -8.02 2.05 -5.66
CA ASN A 223 -7.33 3.05 -4.84
C ASN A 223 -5.82 2.82 -4.80
N ARG A 224 -5.35 1.56 -4.77
CA ARG A 224 -3.91 1.25 -4.82
C ARG A 224 -3.27 1.61 -6.15
N ILE A 225 -3.93 1.32 -7.28
CA ILE A 225 -3.43 1.77 -8.60
C ILE A 225 -3.36 3.29 -8.63
N LYS A 226 -4.40 3.98 -8.15
CA LYS A 226 -4.41 5.44 -8.05
C LYS A 226 -3.29 5.96 -7.14
N ALA A 227 -3.05 5.32 -6.00
CA ALA A 227 -1.97 5.67 -5.09
C ALA A 227 -0.59 5.49 -5.74
N LEU A 228 -0.37 4.40 -6.48
CA LEU A 228 0.86 4.14 -7.23
C LEU A 228 1.17 5.27 -8.22
N TYR A 229 0.21 5.63 -9.08
CA TYR A 229 0.40 6.70 -10.07
C TYR A 229 0.59 8.06 -9.40
N ASN A 230 -0.18 8.37 -8.36
CA ASN A 230 -0.04 9.63 -7.62
C ASN A 230 1.31 9.73 -6.89
N ALA A 231 1.82 8.64 -6.33
CA ALA A 231 3.12 8.59 -5.69
C ALA A 231 4.24 8.90 -6.70
N VAL A 232 4.17 8.32 -7.90
CA VAL A 232 5.12 8.61 -8.98
C VAL A 232 5.01 10.05 -9.44
N ARG A 233 3.80 10.54 -9.75
CA ARG A 233 3.58 11.93 -10.17
C ARG A 233 4.09 12.93 -9.15
N ARG A 234 3.81 12.73 -7.86
CA ARG A 234 4.33 13.56 -6.77
C ARG A 234 5.85 13.56 -6.76
N LYS A 235 6.48 12.38 -6.85
CA LYS A 235 7.95 12.25 -6.89
C LYS A 235 8.55 12.94 -8.10
N CYS A 236 7.94 12.80 -9.27
CA CYS A 236 8.37 13.50 -10.47
C CYS A 236 8.31 15.03 -10.31
N ARG A 237 7.23 15.56 -9.70
CA ARG A 237 7.09 16.99 -9.41
C ARG A 237 8.13 17.48 -8.39
N GLU A 238 8.37 16.70 -7.33
CA GLU A 238 9.43 17.00 -6.35
C GLU A 238 10.79 17.13 -7.07
N GLU A 239 11.11 16.21 -7.97
CA GLU A 239 12.37 16.22 -8.71
C GLU A 239 12.46 17.33 -9.75
N LEU A 240 11.35 17.66 -10.41
CA LEU A 240 11.27 18.80 -11.32
C LEU A 240 11.55 20.12 -10.58
N LYS A 241 11.10 20.25 -9.32
CA LYS A 241 11.36 21.45 -8.49
C LYS A 241 12.77 21.47 -7.90
N ARG A 242 13.32 20.29 -7.61
CA ARG A 242 14.62 20.16 -6.93
C ARG A 242 15.81 20.41 -7.85
N LYS A 243 15.63 20.26 -9.17
CA LYS A 243 16.72 20.28 -10.15
C LYS A 243 16.32 21.07 -11.39
N GLY A 244 17.30 21.67 -12.07
CA GLY A 244 17.10 22.32 -13.37
C GLY A 244 16.82 21.35 -14.52
N PHE A 245 16.05 20.27 -14.27
CA PHE A 245 15.56 19.40 -15.32
C PHE A 245 14.47 20.12 -16.11
N GLU A 246 14.51 19.96 -17.43
CA GLU A 246 13.50 20.53 -18.31
C GLU A 246 12.25 19.68 -18.31
N VAL A 247 12.42 18.35 -18.22
CA VAL A 247 11.33 17.35 -18.21
C VAL A 247 11.68 16.26 -17.19
N VAL A 248 10.68 15.70 -16.51
CA VAL A 248 10.79 14.51 -15.67
C VAL A 248 9.84 13.43 -16.16
N ILE A 249 10.34 12.21 -16.33
CA ILE A 249 9.57 11.07 -16.81
C ILE A 249 9.38 10.09 -15.66
N GLY A 250 8.13 9.74 -15.35
CA GLY A 250 7.77 8.67 -14.44
C GLY A 250 7.52 7.37 -15.21
N ILE A 251 8.39 6.39 -15.07
CA ILE A 251 8.25 5.06 -15.64
C ILE A 251 7.48 4.17 -14.65
N VAL A 252 6.29 3.75 -15.03
CA VAL A 252 5.43 2.86 -14.24
C VAL A 252 5.45 1.47 -14.87
N CYS A 253 6.07 0.50 -14.21
CA CYS A 253 6.03 -0.88 -14.67
C CYS A 253 4.97 -1.68 -13.91
N VAL A 254 4.03 -2.27 -14.64
CA VAL A 254 3.02 -3.20 -14.10
C VAL A 254 3.19 -4.56 -14.76
N ASP A 255 3.72 -5.53 -14.01
CA ASP A 255 3.88 -6.91 -14.48
C ASP A 255 2.54 -7.65 -14.34
N GLU A 256 2.21 -8.60 -15.21
CA GLU A 256 0.99 -9.44 -15.08
C GLU A 256 -0.32 -8.62 -15.02
N ILE A 257 -0.52 -7.68 -15.95
CA ILE A 257 -1.75 -6.87 -16.01
C ILE A 257 -3.00 -7.72 -16.28
N ASP A 258 -2.84 -8.93 -16.82
CA ASP A 258 -3.92 -9.89 -17.04
C ASP A 258 -4.62 -10.30 -15.74
N SER A 259 -4.02 -10.04 -14.57
CA SER A 259 -4.63 -10.29 -13.27
C SER A 259 -5.91 -9.44 -13.03
N PHE A 260 -5.96 -8.20 -13.53
CA PHE A 260 -7.07 -7.26 -13.32
C PHE A 260 -7.64 -6.68 -14.63
N THR A 261 -7.01 -6.95 -15.78
CA THR A 261 -7.49 -6.50 -17.10
C THR A 261 -8.24 -7.57 -17.90
N PHE A 262 -8.38 -8.78 -17.35
CA PHE A 262 -9.01 -9.88 -18.06
C PHE A 262 -10.50 -9.63 -18.31
N GLN A 263 -10.91 -9.67 -19.57
CA GLN A 263 -12.30 -9.51 -19.97
C GLN A 263 -13.05 -10.82 -19.71
N ARG A 264 -13.74 -10.93 -18.58
CA ARG A 264 -14.64 -12.07 -18.34
C ARG A 264 -15.91 -11.88 -19.16
N ALA A 265 -16.18 -12.83 -20.07
CA ALA A 265 -17.45 -12.89 -20.80
C ALA A 265 -18.62 -12.89 -19.81
N ALA A 266 -19.60 -12.03 -20.05
CA ALA A 266 -20.73 -11.69 -19.19
C ALA A 266 -21.76 -12.84 -18.98
N HIS A 267 -21.32 -14.09 -18.90
CA HIS A 267 -22.20 -15.25 -18.95
C HIS A 267 -22.53 -15.92 -17.63
N ASN A 268 -21.96 -15.53 -16.48
CA ASN A 268 -22.32 -16.13 -15.20
C ASN A 268 -22.69 -15.09 -14.14
N HIS A 269 -23.85 -15.32 -13.54
CA HIS A 269 -24.66 -14.54 -12.61
C HIS A 269 -24.01 -14.27 -11.23
N ASP A 270 -22.70 -14.04 -11.12
CA ASP A 270 -22.04 -13.69 -9.84
C ASP A 270 -21.77 -12.17 -9.76
N THR A 271 -22.77 -11.44 -9.29
CA THR A 271 -22.87 -9.97 -9.33
C THR A 271 -21.95 -9.21 -8.36
N THR A 272 -21.21 -9.89 -7.47
CA THR A 272 -20.42 -9.21 -6.42
C THR A 272 -18.91 -9.24 -6.68
N HIS A 273 -18.35 -10.36 -7.15
CA HIS A 273 -16.89 -10.50 -7.38
C HIS A 273 -16.41 -9.75 -8.63
N ASN A 274 -17.25 -9.63 -9.66
CA ASN A 274 -16.86 -9.01 -10.92
C ASN A 274 -16.72 -7.47 -10.80
N SER A 275 -17.41 -6.86 -9.84
CA SER A 275 -17.45 -5.40 -9.66
C SER A 275 -16.10 -4.80 -9.27
N GLU A 276 -15.29 -5.51 -8.48
CA GLU A 276 -14.01 -5.01 -7.98
C GLU A 276 -12.96 -4.96 -9.10
N GLN A 277 -12.82 -6.05 -9.86
CA GLN A 277 -11.89 -6.11 -10.99
C GLN A 277 -12.24 -5.08 -12.05
N HIS A 278 -13.52 -4.93 -12.41
CA HIS A 278 -13.97 -3.90 -13.34
C HIS A 278 -13.70 -2.48 -12.83
N HIS A 279 -13.85 -2.23 -11.53
CA HIS A 279 -13.54 -0.93 -10.94
C HIS A 279 -12.03 -0.63 -10.98
N THR A 280 -11.20 -1.62 -10.67
CA THR A 280 -9.74 -1.55 -10.75
C THR A 280 -9.27 -1.33 -12.20
N LEU A 281 -9.84 -2.05 -13.18
CA LEU A 281 -9.60 -1.83 -14.61
C LEU A 281 -9.98 -0.41 -15.02
N ASN A 282 -11.19 0.05 -14.71
CA ASN A 282 -11.63 1.40 -15.09
C ASN A 282 -10.76 2.50 -14.49
N MET A 283 -10.28 2.31 -13.26
CA MET A 283 -9.32 3.23 -12.66
C MET A 283 -7.99 3.23 -13.40
N PHE A 284 -7.48 2.05 -13.76
CA PHE A 284 -6.26 1.94 -14.56
C PHE A 284 -6.42 2.63 -15.92
N LEU A 285 -7.54 2.39 -16.62
CA LEU A 285 -7.86 3.06 -17.89
C LEU A 285 -7.92 4.58 -17.74
N SER A 286 -8.59 5.07 -16.69
CA SER A 286 -8.68 6.51 -16.39
C SER A 286 -7.30 7.13 -16.16
N LEU A 287 -6.38 6.43 -15.49
CA LEU A 287 -5.01 6.91 -15.25
C LEU A 287 -4.12 6.89 -16.48
N LEU A 288 -4.38 5.98 -17.44
CA LEU A 288 -3.73 5.96 -18.74
C LEU A 288 -4.28 7.06 -19.66
N ASP A 289 -5.60 7.30 -19.61
CA ASP A 289 -6.26 8.36 -20.37
C ASP A 289 -5.96 9.75 -19.84
N ASP A 290 -5.64 9.86 -18.54
CA ASP A 290 -5.33 11.12 -17.88
C ASP A 290 -3.99 11.64 -18.41
N PRO A 291 -4.03 12.55 -19.42
CA PRO A 291 -2.81 13.14 -19.91
C PRO A 291 -2.29 13.90 -18.70
N VAL A 292 -1.00 13.86 -18.43
CA VAL A 292 -0.42 14.68 -17.35
C VAL A 292 -0.40 16.18 -17.74
N ASP A 293 -1.45 16.63 -18.44
CA ASP A 293 -1.80 17.97 -18.91
C ASP A 293 -3.16 18.41 -18.30
N GLY A 294 -3.39 18.10 -17.02
CA GLY A 294 -4.53 18.60 -16.25
C GLY A 294 -4.24 19.94 -15.55
N ASP A 295 -4.60 21.03 -16.22
CA ASP A 295 -5.06 22.36 -15.74
C ASP A 295 -4.43 23.08 -14.52
N ASP A 296 -3.22 22.72 -14.07
CA ASP A 296 -2.43 23.55 -13.15
C ASP A 296 -1.07 23.88 -13.80
N ASN A 297 -0.78 25.18 -13.88
CA ASN A 297 0.32 25.88 -14.58
C ASN A 297 1.78 25.47 -14.21
N GLU A 298 2.08 24.18 -14.13
CA GLU A 298 3.44 23.60 -14.10
C GLU A 298 3.67 22.56 -15.25
N ASP A 299 3.00 22.81 -16.39
CA ASP A 299 3.52 22.80 -17.79
C ASP A 299 3.95 21.51 -18.54
N GLY A 300 3.27 20.35 -18.50
CA GLY A 300 3.60 19.25 -19.45
C GLY A 300 5.06 18.72 -19.40
N LYS A 301 5.80 19.13 -18.37
CA LYS A 301 7.19 18.77 -18.07
C LYS A 301 7.26 17.50 -17.25
N VAL A 302 6.15 17.03 -16.68
CA VAL A 302 6.06 15.69 -16.09
C VAL A 302 5.32 14.79 -17.06
N LYS A 303 5.95 13.68 -17.47
CA LYS A 303 5.33 12.68 -18.35
C LYS A 303 5.34 11.32 -17.68
N ILE A 304 4.37 10.47 -18.02
CA ILE A 304 4.30 9.10 -17.50
C ILE A 304 4.46 8.16 -18.68
N PHE A 305 5.35 7.17 -18.54
CA PHE A 305 5.56 6.12 -19.53
C PHE A 305 5.24 4.78 -18.86
N THR A 306 4.21 4.09 -19.33
CA THR A 306 3.77 2.84 -18.71
C THR A 306 4.32 1.63 -19.45
N ILE A 307 4.99 0.73 -18.72
CA ILE A 307 5.40 -0.59 -19.22
C ILE A 307 4.49 -1.62 -18.60
N ALA A 308 3.68 -2.29 -19.41
CA ALA A 308 2.83 -3.37 -18.97
C ALA A 308 3.33 -4.71 -19.50
N THR A 309 3.14 -5.81 -18.76
CA THR A 309 3.39 -7.16 -19.27
C THR A 309 2.14 -8.04 -19.13
N THR A 310 1.97 -8.94 -20.08
CA THR A 310 0.91 -9.96 -20.04
C THR A 310 1.39 -11.26 -20.67
N ASN A 311 0.89 -12.39 -20.15
CA ASN A 311 1.08 -13.69 -20.80
C ASN A 311 -0.03 -14.01 -21.80
N LEU A 312 -1.15 -13.27 -21.74
CA LEU A 312 -2.37 -13.59 -22.49
C LEU A 312 -3.02 -12.32 -23.05
N LEU A 313 -2.52 -11.86 -24.20
CA LEU A 313 -3.01 -10.64 -24.87
C LEU A 313 -4.49 -10.74 -25.30
N GLU A 314 -4.94 -11.92 -25.70
CA GLU A 314 -6.33 -12.14 -26.11
C GLU A 314 -7.32 -11.92 -24.97
N GLY A 315 -6.89 -12.22 -23.74
CA GLY A 315 -7.69 -12.03 -22.52
C GLY A 315 -7.77 -10.57 -22.05
N VAL A 316 -6.86 -9.71 -22.49
CA VAL A 316 -6.82 -8.30 -22.09
C VAL A 316 -7.99 -7.53 -22.70
N ASP A 317 -8.69 -6.75 -21.87
CA ASP A 317 -9.82 -5.93 -22.27
C ASP A 317 -9.51 -5.05 -23.49
N SER A 318 -10.45 -5.01 -24.43
CA SER A 318 -10.34 -4.23 -25.66
C SER A 318 -10.05 -2.75 -25.43
N ALA A 319 -10.52 -2.17 -24.33
CA ALA A 319 -10.32 -0.78 -23.98
C ALA A 319 -8.84 -0.50 -23.67
N VAL A 320 -8.11 -1.43 -23.04
CA VAL A 320 -6.67 -1.29 -22.79
C VAL A 320 -5.89 -1.24 -24.11
N LYS A 321 -6.33 -2.01 -25.11
CA LYS A 321 -5.67 -2.13 -26.43
C LYS A 321 -5.98 -0.95 -27.38
N ARG A 322 -6.78 0.04 -26.95
CA ARG A 322 -7.11 1.20 -27.79
C ARG A 322 -5.90 2.13 -27.89
N TYR A 323 -5.71 2.67 -29.09
CA TYR A 323 -4.69 3.68 -29.37
C TYR A 323 -4.88 4.91 -28.45
N GLY A 324 -3.76 5.48 -27.97
CA GLY A 324 -3.74 6.58 -26.99
C GLY A 324 -3.68 6.17 -25.52
N ARG A 325 -3.54 4.87 -25.22
CA ARG A 325 -3.25 4.34 -23.86
C ARG A 325 -1.93 3.60 -23.82
N PHE A 326 -1.73 2.77 -24.84
CA PHE A 326 -0.47 2.13 -25.17
C PHE A 326 -0.27 2.30 -26.68
N ASP A 327 0.85 2.88 -27.07
CA ASP A 327 1.16 3.13 -28.49
C ASP A 327 1.77 1.90 -29.16
N GLU A 328 2.30 0.97 -28.37
CA GLU A 328 2.90 -0.28 -28.85
C GLU A 328 2.39 -1.48 -28.07
N ILE A 329 2.01 -2.53 -28.79
CA ILE A 329 1.82 -3.88 -28.25
C ILE A 329 2.91 -4.76 -28.86
N ALA A 330 3.97 -4.99 -28.10
CA ALA A 330 5.14 -5.76 -28.49
C ALA A 330 4.94 -7.24 -28.14
N VAL A 331 4.84 -8.10 -29.16
CA VAL A 331 4.69 -9.55 -28.96
C VAL A 331 6.06 -10.22 -28.98
N LEU A 332 6.51 -10.68 -27.81
CA LEU A 332 7.77 -11.37 -27.61
C LEU A 332 7.61 -12.89 -27.79
N GLY A 333 8.01 -13.35 -28.97
CA GLY A 333 8.15 -14.77 -29.29
C GLY A 333 9.48 -15.36 -28.84
N ASP A 334 9.67 -16.64 -29.20
CA ASP A 334 10.95 -17.31 -29.06
C ASP A 334 12.04 -16.57 -29.88
N PRO A 335 13.27 -16.48 -29.36
CA PRO A 335 14.33 -15.69 -29.97
C PRO A 335 14.75 -16.24 -31.34
N SER A 336 14.97 -15.32 -32.28
CA SER A 336 15.58 -15.61 -33.58
C SER A 336 17.03 -16.10 -33.44
N GLU A 337 17.64 -16.61 -34.50
CA GLU A 337 19.02 -17.10 -34.46
C GLU A 337 20.02 -16.03 -33.99
N GLY A 338 19.95 -14.83 -34.58
CA GLY A 338 20.79 -13.70 -34.19
C GLY A 338 20.52 -13.23 -32.75
N GLU A 339 19.26 -13.29 -32.29
CA GLU A 339 18.93 -12.96 -30.90
C GLU A 339 19.47 -14.00 -29.91
N ARG A 340 19.46 -15.29 -30.27
CA ARG A 340 20.08 -16.34 -29.44
C ARG A 340 21.58 -16.13 -29.34
N GLU A 341 22.23 -15.79 -30.46
CA GLU A 341 23.64 -15.44 -30.49
C GLU A 341 23.93 -14.24 -29.59
N ALA A 342 23.16 -13.15 -29.71
CA ALA A 342 23.28 -11.97 -28.87
C ALA A 342 23.08 -12.30 -27.37
N ILE A 343 22.10 -13.13 -27.03
CA ILE A 343 21.89 -13.57 -25.63
C ILE A 343 23.10 -14.36 -25.11
N LEU A 344 23.66 -15.28 -25.90
CA LEU A 344 24.83 -16.08 -25.51
C LEU A 344 26.06 -15.19 -25.28
N ARG A 345 26.30 -14.22 -26.16
CA ARG A 345 27.36 -13.21 -26.01
C ARG A 345 27.13 -12.34 -24.78
N ASN A 346 25.96 -11.72 -24.66
CA ASN A 346 25.70 -10.69 -23.65
C ASN A 346 25.53 -11.25 -22.23
N VAL A 347 25.06 -12.51 -22.09
CA VAL A 347 24.84 -13.13 -20.76
C VAL A 347 26.02 -13.98 -20.32
N GLY A 348 26.70 -14.65 -21.25
CA GLY A 348 27.76 -15.60 -20.93
C GLY A 348 29.17 -15.16 -21.33
N SER A 349 29.33 -14.01 -22.00
CA SER A 349 30.58 -13.56 -22.62
C SER A 349 31.14 -14.55 -23.66
N TRP A 350 30.25 -15.24 -24.37
CA TRP A 350 30.65 -16.20 -25.41
C TRP A 350 31.27 -15.47 -26.59
N GLY A 351 32.37 -15.99 -27.15
CA GLY A 351 33.06 -15.38 -28.30
C GLY A 351 34.12 -14.32 -27.92
N GLU A 352 34.22 -13.92 -26.66
CA GLU A 352 35.25 -13.02 -26.15
C GLU A 352 36.39 -13.83 -25.49
N GLY A 353 37.27 -14.44 -26.29
CA GLY A 353 38.53 -15.05 -25.85
C GLY A 353 38.46 -16.48 -25.26
N GLU A 354 39.63 -17.13 -25.19
CA GLU A 354 39.79 -18.55 -24.80
C GLU A 354 39.39 -18.79 -23.33
N GLY A 355 38.38 -19.65 -23.12
CA GLY A 355 38.19 -20.34 -21.84
C GLY A 355 36.80 -20.29 -21.20
N GLY A 356 35.71 -20.04 -21.95
CA GLY A 356 34.41 -19.89 -21.29
C GLY A 356 33.15 -20.18 -22.10
N GLY A 357 33.18 -21.11 -23.06
CA GLY A 357 31.97 -21.52 -23.78
C GLY A 357 32.28 -22.58 -24.83
N GLY A 358 31.29 -23.41 -25.18
CA GLY A 358 31.39 -24.27 -26.37
C GLY A 358 31.46 -23.43 -27.65
N ASP A 359 31.44 -24.07 -28.82
CA ASP A 359 31.32 -23.33 -30.07
C ASP A 359 30.00 -22.54 -30.09
N LEU A 360 30.10 -21.22 -30.30
CA LEU A 360 28.96 -20.31 -30.30
C LEU A 360 28.01 -20.66 -31.44
N GLY A 361 28.53 -20.92 -32.64
CA GLY A 361 27.72 -21.26 -33.81
C GLY A 361 26.93 -22.54 -33.59
N ASP A 362 27.61 -23.63 -33.19
CA ASP A 362 26.96 -24.89 -32.84
C ASP A 362 25.92 -24.74 -31.71
N THR A 363 26.22 -23.96 -30.67
CA THR A 363 25.29 -23.72 -29.55
C THR A 363 24.04 -22.96 -29.99
N VAL A 364 24.18 -21.95 -30.85
CA VAL A 364 23.05 -21.20 -31.43
C VAL A 364 22.12 -22.10 -32.24
N LEU A 365 22.69 -23.06 -32.98
CA LEU A 365 21.93 -24.06 -33.75
C LEU A 365 21.22 -25.06 -32.82
N LYS A 366 21.94 -25.58 -31.82
CA LYS A 366 21.41 -26.56 -30.84
C LYS A 366 20.33 -25.99 -29.91
N THR A 367 20.28 -24.67 -29.74
CA THR A 367 19.28 -23.96 -28.93
C THR A 367 18.05 -23.50 -29.73
N LYS A 368 17.86 -23.98 -30.97
CA LYS A 368 16.66 -23.69 -31.75
C LYS A 368 15.38 -24.10 -30.99
N GLY A 369 14.40 -23.18 -30.94
CA GLY A 369 13.14 -23.39 -30.24
C GLY A 369 13.25 -23.27 -28.71
N PHE A 370 14.38 -22.79 -28.17
CA PHE A 370 14.49 -22.43 -26.76
C PHE A 370 13.98 -21.00 -26.56
N ASN A 371 13.26 -20.75 -25.47
CA ASN A 371 12.85 -19.41 -25.09
C ASN A 371 14.04 -18.62 -24.52
N ARG A 372 13.87 -17.31 -24.33
CA ARG A 372 14.97 -16.42 -23.89
C ARG A 372 15.59 -16.83 -22.56
N VAL A 373 14.79 -17.27 -21.60
CA VAL A 373 15.26 -17.73 -20.28
C VAL A 373 16.08 -19.01 -20.39
N GLU A 374 15.68 -19.94 -21.26
CA GLU A 374 16.40 -21.18 -21.53
C GLU A 374 17.75 -20.92 -22.21
N VAL A 375 17.78 -20.02 -23.21
CA VAL A 375 19.03 -19.61 -23.86
C VAL A 375 19.95 -18.90 -22.87
N ALA A 376 19.43 -17.98 -22.06
CA ALA A 376 20.20 -17.31 -21.02
C ALA A 376 20.72 -18.27 -19.94
N ARG A 377 19.99 -19.36 -19.67
CA ARG A 377 20.44 -20.43 -18.78
C ARG A 377 21.62 -21.19 -19.38
N VAL A 378 21.57 -21.52 -20.67
CA VAL A 378 22.68 -22.14 -21.40
C VAL A 378 23.90 -21.21 -21.41
N ALA A 379 23.69 -19.91 -21.66
CA ALA A 379 24.75 -18.91 -21.69
C ALA A 379 25.57 -18.84 -20.39
N ARG A 380 24.92 -19.05 -19.23
CA ARG A 380 25.59 -19.02 -17.91
C ARG A 380 26.39 -20.27 -17.59
N VAL A 381 26.22 -21.35 -18.35
CA VAL A 381 26.88 -22.63 -18.10
C VAL A 381 28.22 -22.63 -18.82
N ARG A 382 29.31 -22.75 -18.03
CA ARG A 382 30.69 -22.83 -18.56
C ARG A 382 31.22 -24.25 -18.73
N VAL A 383 30.62 -25.21 -18.02
CA VAL A 383 31.03 -26.62 -18.00
C VAL A 383 29.80 -27.47 -18.33
N ASP A 384 29.94 -28.41 -19.28
CA ASP A 384 28.84 -29.30 -19.72
C ASP A 384 27.63 -28.57 -20.37
N VAL A 385 27.92 -27.69 -21.33
CA VAL A 385 26.90 -26.99 -22.13
C VAL A 385 25.94 -27.98 -22.80
N GLU A 386 26.48 -29.04 -23.43
CA GLU A 386 25.68 -30.04 -24.12
C GLU A 386 24.77 -30.84 -23.18
N GLY A 387 25.23 -31.12 -21.96
CA GLY A 387 24.39 -31.75 -20.95
C GLY A 387 23.23 -30.84 -20.56
N GLU A 388 23.46 -29.54 -20.42
CA GLU A 388 22.38 -28.60 -20.10
C GLU A 388 21.36 -28.45 -21.24
N ILE A 389 21.83 -28.34 -22.49
CA ILE A 389 20.94 -28.35 -23.67
C ILE A 389 20.08 -29.61 -23.65
N ARG A 390 20.69 -30.79 -23.44
CA ARG A 390 19.95 -32.07 -23.35
C ARG A 390 18.95 -32.11 -22.19
N ARG A 391 19.22 -31.46 -21.05
CA ARG A 391 18.27 -31.37 -19.93
C ARG A 391 17.08 -30.50 -20.27
N ILE A 392 17.30 -29.35 -20.92
CA ILE A 392 16.24 -28.43 -21.33
C ILE A 392 15.38 -29.08 -22.42
N SER A 393 15.99 -29.64 -23.48
CA SER A 393 15.24 -30.29 -24.56
C SER A 393 14.39 -31.46 -24.05
N ARG A 394 14.90 -32.25 -23.10
CA ARG A 394 14.11 -33.34 -22.49
C ARG A 394 12.88 -32.82 -21.75
N ARG A 395 12.97 -31.71 -21.03
CA ARG A 395 11.81 -31.13 -20.32
C ARG A 395 10.71 -30.62 -21.25
N LYS A 396 11.01 -30.29 -22.51
CA LYS A 396 9.99 -29.87 -23.49
C LYS A 396 9.28 -31.03 -24.18
N LEU A 397 9.86 -32.22 -24.13
CA LEU A 397 9.29 -33.44 -24.73
C LEU A 397 8.29 -34.14 -23.79
N PHE A 398 8.23 -33.73 -22.53
CA PHE A 398 7.26 -34.15 -21.52
C PHE A 398 6.36 -32.97 -21.16
#